data_AF-A0A375JCA3-F1
#
_entry.id   AF-A0A375JCA3-F1
#
_cell.length_a   1.000
_cell.length_b   1.000
_cell.length_c   1.000
_cell.angle_alpha   90.00
_cell.angle_beta   90.00
_cell.angle_gamma   90.00
#
_symmetry.space_group_name_H-M   'P 1'
#
loop_
_entity.id
_entity.type
_entity.pdbx_description
1 polymer ?
#
loop_
_entity_poly.entity_id
_entity_poly.type
_entity_poly.pdbx_seq_one_letter_code
_entity_poly.pdbx_strand_id
1 'polypeptide(L)'
;MLEPADALRQHRTEVISAILHALGDNELDEAQAQIENLIELTKLPSDHPDILVFRVLVYIQRGEALNALHYLNGLDQQHCPDLRTLCLYFLEDPLWEGLATELAESDPRPHIRTSMGLLINRRPGLPVSGVTS
;
A
#
# COMPACT_ATOMS: atom_id res chain seq x y z
N MET A 1 9.91 28.52 17.83
CA MET A 1 9.59 27.26 18.54
C MET A 1 8.32 26.73 17.92
N LEU A 2 8.33 25.52 17.35
CA LEU A 2 7.11 24.83 16.93
C LEU A 2 6.40 24.30 18.17
N GLU A 3 5.07 24.38 18.18
CA GLU A 3 4.28 23.73 19.22
C GLU A 3 4.48 22.20 19.14
N PRO A 4 4.43 21.47 20.27
CA PRO A 4 4.75 20.03 20.30
C PRO A 4 3.85 19.19 19.37
N ALA A 5 2.60 19.60 19.15
CA ALA A 5 1.69 18.96 18.21
C ALA A 5 2.11 19.17 16.74
N ASP A 6 2.68 20.33 16.43
CA ASP A 6 3.17 20.63 15.08
C ASP A 6 4.49 19.91 14.79
N ALA A 7 5.35 19.80 15.80
CA ALA A 7 6.58 19.00 15.71
C ALA A 7 6.29 17.52 15.43
N LEU A 8 5.29 16.93 16.11
CA LEU A 8 4.88 15.54 15.86
C LEU A 8 4.29 15.35 14.45
N ARG A 9 3.45 16.29 13.98
CA ARG A 9 2.88 16.25 12.63
C ARG A 9 3.96 16.36 11.56
N GLN A 10 4.93 17.26 11.77
CA GLN A 10 6.08 17.43 10.89
C GLN A 10 6.90 16.15 10.82
N HIS A 11 7.25 15.58 11.98
CA HIS A 11 8.03 14.34 12.03
C HIS A 11 7.33 13.17 11.35
N ARG A 12 6.02 13.02 11.54
CA ARG A 12 5.23 12.00 10.83
C ARG A 12 5.28 12.19 9.32
N THR A 13 5.22 13.43 8.85
CA THR A 13 5.28 13.76 7.41
C THR A 13 6.64 13.42 6.82
N GLU A 14 7.71 13.68 7.57
CA GLU A 14 9.08 13.33 7.20
C GLU A 14 9.26 11.81 7.08
N VAL A 15 8.78 11.04 8.06
CA VAL A 15 8.85 9.57 8.03
C VAL A 15 8.05 9.01 6.85
N ILE A 16 6.83 9.49 6.61
CA ILE A 16 6.04 9.05 5.44
C ILE A 16 6.76 9.37 4.13
N SER A 17 7.37 10.54 4.02
CA SER A 17 8.14 10.93 2.83
C SER A 17 9.35 10.01 2.63
N ALA A 18 10.06 9.66 3.72
CA ALA A 18 11.18 8.72 3.67
C ALA A 18 10.74 7.32 3.21
N ILE A 19 9.59 6.81 3.68
CA ILE A 19 9.02 5.55 3.20
C ILE A 19 8.77 5.62 1.68
N LEU A 20 8.13 6.68 1.21
CA LEU A 20 7.80 6.85 -0.21
C LEU A 20 9.06 6.97 -1.08
N HIS A 21 10.09 7.67 -0.61
CA HIS A 21 11.39 7.74 -1.31
C HIS A 21 12.06 6.38 -1.38
N ALA A 22 12.17 5.66 -0.26
CA ALA A 22 12.77 4.32 -0.24
C ALA A 22 12.02 3.32 -1.13
N LEU A 23 10.68 3.36 -1.16
CA LEU A 23 9.86 2.56 -2.08
C LEU A 23 10.09 2.94 -3.55
N GLY A 24 10.33 4.22 -3.85
CA GLY A 24 10.64 4.71 -5.19
C GLY A 24 12.02 4.28 -5.67
N ASP A 25 13.01 4.28 -4.77
CA ASP A 25 14.41 3.89 -5.03
C ASP A 25 14.65 2.38 -4.89
N ASN A 26 13.59 1.61 -4.59
CA ASN A 26 13.63 0.16 -4.35
C ASN A 26 14.55 -0.25 -3.17
N GLU A 27 14.72 0.64 -2.19
CA GLU A 27 15.45 0.41 -0.94
C GLU A 27 14.51 -0.22 0.11
N LEU A 28 14.10 -1.47 -0.14
CA LEU A 28 12.98 -2.09 0.57
C LEU A 28 13.25 -2.39 2.06
N ASP A 29 14.50 -2.50 2.47
CA ASP A 29 14.88 -2.65 3.88
C ASP A 29 14.78 -1.31 4.63
N GLU A 30 15.17 -0.21 3.97
CA GLU A 30 15.02 1.15 4.51
C GLU A 30 13.53 1.51 4.63
N ALA A 31 12.74 1.20 3.59
CA ALA A 31 11.29 1.38 3.64
C ALA A 31 10.67 0.64 4.84
N GLN A 32 11.09 -0.60 5.09
CA GLN A 32 10.63 -1.37 6.26
C GLN A 32 11.04 -0.72 7.57
N ALA A 33 12.29 -0.28 7.71
CA ALA A 33 12.77 0.40 8.91
C ALA A 33 11.96 1.68 9.21
N GLN A 34 11.65 2.47 8.19
CA GLN A 34 10.84 3.68 8.35
C GLN A 34 9.37 3.38 8.67
N ILE A 35 8.82 2.25 8.21
CA ILE A 35 7.49 1.78 8.63
C ILE A 35 7.48 1.45 10.13
N GLU A 36 8.50 0.77 10.65
CA GLU A 36 8.59 0.49 12.09
C GLU A 36 8.72 1.78 12.90
N ASN A 37 9.51 2.76 12.41
CA ASN A 37 9.57 4.09 13.01
C ASN A 37 8.21 4.80 13.01
N LEU A 38 7.43 4.70 11.93
CA LEU A 38 6.08 5.26 11.86
C LEU A 38 5.13 4.63 12.89
N ILE A 39 5.21 3.31 13.09
CA ILE A 39 4.44 2.58 14.11
C ILE A 39 4.83 3.09 15.51
N GLU A 40 6.13 3.18 15.80
CA GLU A 40 6.60 3.68 17.08
C GLU A 40 6.19 5.13 17.33
N LEU A 41 6.20 5.96 16.30
CA LEU A 41 5.85 7.38 16.39
C LEU A 41 4.35 7.60 16.60
N THR A 42 3.52 6.86 15.86
CA THR A 42 2.06 7.05 15.85
C THR A 42 1.34 6.21 16.90
N LYS A 43 2.00 5.16 17.42
CA LYS A 43 1.40 4.14 18.29
C LYS A 43 0.20 3.43 17.65
N LEU A 44 0.06 3.49 16.34
CA LEU A 44 -0.95 2.74 15.61
C LEU A 44 -0.60 1.25 15.62
N PRO A 45 -1.61 0.36 15.66
CA PRO A 45 -1.34 -1.06 15.58
C PRO A 45 -0.82 -1.42 14.18
N SER A 46 -0.04 -2.51 14.10
CA SER A 46 0.60 -2.93 12.85
C SER A 46 -0.37 -3.33 11.73
N ASP A 47 -1.61 -3.65 12.10
CA ASP A 47 -2.72 -3.97 11.20
C ASP A 47 -3.58 -2.74 10.87
N HIS A 48 -3.20 -1.54 11.31
CA HIS A 48 -3.90 -0.32 10.90
C HIS A 48 -3.78 -0.11 9.37
N PRO A 49 -4.85 0.29 8.65
CA PRO A 49 -4.83 0.44 7.19
C PRO A 49 -3.67 1.31 6.66
N ASP A 50 -3.38 2.42 7.33
CA ASP A 50 -2.28 3.33 6.97
C ASP A 50 -0.88 2.70 7.11
N ILE A 51 -0.73 1.67 7.94
CA ILE A 51 0.52 0.90 8.08
C ILE A 51 0.53 -0.26 7.08
N LEU A 52 -0.61 -0.94 6.94
CA LEU A 52 -0.79 -2.07 6.04
C LEU A 52 -0.47 -1.72 4.59
N VAL A 53 -0.88 -0.55 4.11
CA VAL A 53 -0.61 -0.13 2.74
C VAL A 53 0.88 -0.15 2.42
N PHE A 54 1.73 0.41 3.31
CA PHE A 54 3.17 0.43 3.08
C PHE A 54 3.79 -0.97 3.18
N ARG A 55 3.38 -1.78 4.15
CA ARG A 55 3.86 -3.16 4.29
C ARG A 55 3.53 -4.01 3.06
N VAL A 56 2.29 -3.92 2.58
CA VAL A 56 1.85 -4.64 1.38
C VAL A 56 2.64 -4.21 0.16
N LEU A 57 2.91 -2.91 -0.01
CA LEU A 57 3.76 -2.42 -1.11
C LEU A 57 5.18 -2.98 -1.03
N VAL A 58 5.79 -3.03 0.17
CA VAL A 58 7.12 -3.65 0.36
C VAL A 58 7.10 -5.12 -0.06
N TYR A 59 6.13 -5.91 0.42
CA TYR A 59 6.00 -7.31 0.02
C TYR A 59 5.84 -7.49 -1.49
N ILE A 60 4.96 -6.70 -2.12
CA ILE A 60 4.75 -6.75 -3.57
C ILE A 60 6.04 -6.44 -4.33
N GLN A 61 6.77 -5.38 -3.94
CA GLN A 61 8.04 -5.02 -4.59
C GLN A 61 9.14 -6.07 -4.38
N ARG A 62 9.09 -6.84 -3.28
CA ARG A 62 9.96 -8.02 -3.08
C ARG A 62 9.57 -9.23 -3.94
N GLY A 63 8.47 -9.18 -4.68
CA GLY A 63 7.91 -10.34 -5.38
C GLY A 63 7.18 -11.32 -4.45
N GLU A 64 6.81 -10.87 -3.26
CA GLU A 64 6.20 -11.67 -2.20
C GLU A 64 4.70 -11.37 -2.02
N ALA A 65 3.99 -11.07 -3.11
CA ALA A 65 2.55 -10.75 -3.08
C ALA A 65 1.71 -11.86 -2.40
N LEU A 66 2.14 -13.12 -2.48
CA LEU A 66 1.48 -14.24 -1.80
C LEU A 66 1.62 -14.15 -0.27
N ASN A 67 2.79 -13.73 0.23
CA ASN A 67 3.00 -13.53 1.66
C ASN A 67 2.13 -12.39 2.20
N ALA A 68 2.05 -11.28 1.43
CA ALA A 68 1.14 -10.18 1.75
C ALA A 68 -0.33 -10.65 1.80
N LEU A 69 -0.76 -11.44 0.82
CA LEU A 69 -2.13 -11.97 0.77
C LEU A 69 -2.41 -12.90 1.95
N HIS A 70 -1.50 -13.82 2.30
CA HIS A 70 -1.65 -14.68 3.47
C HIS A 70 -1.78 -13.86 4.75
N TYR A 71 -0.95 -12.83 4.91
CA TYR A 71 -1.02 -11.94 6.05
C TYR A 71 -2.38 -11.22 6.13
N LEU A 72 -2.85 -10.65 5.02
CA LEU A 72 -4.16 -9.99 4.96
C LEU A 72 -5.32 -10.98 5.21
N ASN A 73 -5.23 -12.23 4.76
CA ASN A 73 -6.24 -13.25 5.00
C ASN A 73 -6.31 -13.72 6.47
N GLY A 74 -5.26 -13.47 7.25
CA GLY A 74 -5.28 -13.66 8.70
C GLY A 74 -6.07 -12.56 9.45
N LEU A 75 -6.39 -11.45 8.77
CA LEU A 75 -7.23 -10.37 9.29
C LEU A 75 -8.69 -10.59 8.90
N ASP A 76 -9.60 -9.80 9.48
CA ASP A 76 -11.02 -9.84 9.13
C ASP A 76 -11.23 -9.63 7.62
N GLN A 77 -12.15 -10.37 7.00
CA GLN A 77 -12.43 -10.33 5.56
C GLN A 77 -12.86 -8.93 5.07
N GLN A 78 -13.41 -8.09 5.94
CA GLN A 78 -13.76 -6.72 5.58
C GLN A 78 -12.59 -5.73 5.72
N HIS A 79 -11.46 -6.17 6.25
CA HIS A 79 -10.30 -5.33 6.47
C HIS A 79 -9.47 -5.17 5.20
N CYS A 80 -9.37 -3.93 4.71
CA CYS A 80 -8.58 -3.54 3.53
C CYS A 80 -8.80 -4.43 2.28
N PRO A 81 -10.05 -4.57 1.78
CA PRO A 81 -10.35 -5.39 0.59
C PRO A 81 -9.61 -4.91 -0.66
N ASP A 82 -9.29 -3.62 -0.74
CA ASP A 82 -8.49 -3.01 -1.79
C ASP A 82 -7.04 -3.54 -1.83
N LEU A 83 -6.41 -3.75 -0.68
CA LEU A 83 -5.05 -4.31 -0.61
C LEU A 83 -5.02 -5.79 -1.00
N ARG A 84 -6.06 -6.57 -0.65
CA ARG A 84 -6.18 -7.97 -1.10
C ARG A 84 -6.34 -8.04 -2.61
N THR A 85 -7.21 -7.19 -3.16
CA THR A 85 -7.42 -7.08 -4.61
C THR A 85 -6.12 -6.73 -5.33
N LEU A 86 -5.32 -5.81 -4.76
CA LEU A 86 -4.00 -5.47 -5.28
C LEU A 86 -3.05 -6.68 -5.26
N CYS A 87 -3.01 -7.46 -4.19
CA CYS A 87 -2.19 -8.67 -4.13
C CYS A 87 -2.59 -9.68 -5.20
N LEU A 88 -3.90 -9.92 -5.40
CA LEU A 88 -4.41 -10.83 -6.44
C LEU A 88 -4.03 -10.36 -7.84
N TYR A 89 -4.06 -9.05 -8.11
CA TYR A 89 -3.59 -8.48 -9.37
C TYR A 89 -2.12 -8.84 -9.65
N PHE A 90 -1.23 -8.69 -8.66
CA PHE A 90 0.19 -9.04 -8.81
C PHE A 90 0.46 -10.55 -8.86
N LEU A 91 -0.47 -11.37 -8.35
CA LEU A 91 -0.43 -12.82 -8.47
C LEU A 91 -1.03 -13.34 -9.78
N GLU A 92 -1.53 -12.44 -10.64
CA GLU A 92 -2.26 -12.77 -11.87
C GLU A 92 -3.49 -13.67 -11.62
N ASP A 93 -4.09 -13.61 -10.42
CA ASP A 93 -5.27 -14.38 -10.07
C ASP A 93 -6.52 -13.77 -10.70
N PRO A 94 -7.28 -14.49 -11.54
CA PRO A 94 -8.40 -13.91 -12.31
C PRO A 94 -9.52 -13.32 -11.44
N LEU A 95 -9.58 -13.64 -10.14
CA LEU A 95 -10.56 -13.06 -9.23
C LEU A 95 -10.33 -11.56 -8.98
N TRP A 96 -9.12 -11.03 -9.24
CA TRP A 96 -8.81 -9.62 -8.96
C TRP A 96 -9.74 -8.66 -9.71
N GLU A 97 -10.11 -8.98 -10.95
CA GLU A 97 -10.85 -8.05 -11.83
C GLU A 97 -12.29 -7.83 -11.35
N GLY A 98 -12.96 -8.91 -10.92
CA GLY A 98 -14.30 -8.84 -10.36
C GLY A 98 -14.33 -8.05 -9.05
N LEU A 99 -13.37 -8.30 -8.16
CA LEU A 99 -13.24 -7.59 -6.89
C LEU A 99 -12.91 -6.11 -7.09
N ALA A 100 -11.99 -5.79 -8.01
CA ALA A 100 -11.66 -4.42 -8.36
C ALA A 100 -12.88 -3.69 -8.92
N THR A 101 -13.69 -4.34 -9.76
CA THR A 101 -14.92 -3.76 -10.33
C THR A 101 -15.93 -3.45 -9.24
N GLU A 102 -16.21 -4.40 -8.35
CA GLU A 102 -17.13 -4.19 -7.22
C GLU A 102 -16.69 -3.01 -6.34
N LEU A 103 -15.40 -2.95 -6.01
CA LEU A 103 -14.83 -1.85 -5.22
C LEU A 103 -14.87 -0.52 -5.98
N ALA A 104 -14.63 -0.51 -7.29
CA ALA A 104 -14.69 0.69 -8.13
C ALA A 104 -16.09 1.30 -8.17
N GLU A 105 -17.13 0.47 -8.14
CA GLU A 105 -18.53 0.89 -8.22
C GLU A 105 -19.11 1.28 -6.86
N SER A 106 -18.77 0.56 -5.80
CA SER A 106 -19.54 0.58 -4.55
C SER A 106 -18.76 0.97 -3.28
N ASP A 107 -17.42 1.01 -3.27
CA ASP A 107 -16.67 1.33 -2.05
C ASP A 107 -17.01 2.76 -1.58
N PRO A 108 -17.33 2.98 -0.29
CA PRO A 108 -17.69 4.31 0.21
C PRO A 108 -16.57 5.34 0.04
N ARG A 109 -15.30 4.92 -0.02
CA ARG A 109 -14.11 5.77 -0.10
C ARG A 109 -13.83 6.17 -1.55
N PRO A 110 -13.94 7.47 -1.93
CA PRO A 110 -13.78 7.89 -3.33
C PRO A 110 -12.39 7.62 -3.92
N HIS A 111 -11.34 7.66 -3.10
CA HIS A 111 -9.97 7.38 -3.54
C HIS A 111 -9.79 5.89 -3.87
N ILE A 112 -10.42 4.97 -3.14
CA ILE A 112 -10.40 3.54 -3.45
C ILE A 112 -11.10 3.27 -4.77
N ARG A 113 -12.30 3.86 -4.96
CA ARG A 113 -13.01 3.72 -6.25
C ARG A 113 -12.15 4.16 -7.43
N THR A 114 -11.49 5.32 -7.28
CA THR A 114 -10.56 5.85 -8.29
C THR A 114 -9.39 4.89 -8.54
N SER A 115 -8.73 4.43 -7.48
CA SER A 115 -7.57 3.52 -7.59
C SER A 115 -7.94 2.18 -8.23
N MET A 116 -9.08 1.60 -7.89
CA MET A 116 -9.55 0.35 -8.50
C MET A 116 -9.92 0.55 -9.97
N GLY A 117 -10.56 1.69 -10.31
CA GLY A 117 -10.79 2.07 -11.70
C GLY A 117 -9.49 2.20 -12.50
N LEU A 118 -8.43 2.77 -11.92
CA LEU A 118 -7.11 2.82 -12.55
C LEU A 118 -6.48 1.42 -12.70
N LEU A 119 -6.65 0.55 -11.72
CA LEU A 119 -6.14 -0.82 -11.74
C LEU A 119 -6.79 -1.64 -12.87
N ILE A 120 -8.11 -1.58 -13.01
CA ILE A 120 -8.88 -2.24 -14.09
C ILE A 120 -8.39 -1.77 -15.47
N ASN A 121 -8.12 -0.47 -15.61
CA ASN A 121 -7.63 0.09 -16.87
C ASN A 121 -6.15 -0.25 -17.16
N ARG A 122 -5.39 -0.74 -16.17
CA ARG A 122 -4.03 -1.25 -16.38
C ARG A 122 -4.10 -2.69 -16.87
N ARG A 123 -3.82 -2.90 -18.16
CA ARG A 123 -3.58 -4.25 -18.68
C ARG A 123 -2.36 -4.87 -17.99
N PRO A 124 -2.46 -6.08 -17.42
CA PRO A 124 -1.27 -6.81 -16.96
C PRO A 124 -0.31 -7.03 -18.14
N GLY A 125 0.99 -6.78 -17.94
CA GLY A 125 2.04 -7.13 -18.91
C GLY A 125 2.53 -6.03 -19.86
N LEU A 126 2.17 -4.75 -19.66
CA LEU A 126 2.88 -3.65 -20.33
C LEU A 126 4.03 -3.16 -19.44
N PRO A 127 5.30 -3.27 -19.87
CA PRO A 127 6.39 -2.59 -19.18
C PRO A 127 6.08 -1.09 -19.18
N VAL A 128 6.35 -0.45 -18.04
CA VAL A 128 6.30 1.01 -17.90
C VAL A 128 7.31 1.56 -18.90
N SER A 129 6.83 1.92 -20.10
CA SER A 129 7.69 2.40 -21.17
C SER A 129 8.19 3.79 -20.79
N GLY A 130 9.48 3.87 -20.49
CA GLY A 130 10.27 5.08 -20.63
C GLY A 130 10.37 5.96 -19.39
N VAL A 131 11.28 5.61 -18.47
CA VAL A 131 12.27 6.59 -18.02
C VAL A 131 13.57 6.23 -18.72
N THR A 132 13.71 6.68 -19.96
CA THR A 132 15.02 6.77 -20.61
C THR A 132 15.65 8.08 -20.17
N SER A 133 16.89 7.96 -19.68
CA SER A 133 17.81 9.03 -19.30
C SER A 133 17.97 10.15 -20.31
#